data_AF-A0A6A6X2Y8-F1
#
_entry.id   AF-A0A6A6X2Y8-F1
#
_cell.length_a   1.000
_cell.length_b   1.000
_cell.length_c   1.000
_cell.angle_alpha   90.00
_cell.angle_beta   90.00
_cell.angle_gamma   90.00
#
_symmetry.space_group_name_H-M   'P 1'
#
loop_
_entity.id
_entity.type
_entity.pdbx_description
1 polymer ?
#
loop_
_entity_poly.entity_id
_entity_poly.type
_entity_poly.pdbx_seq_one_letter_code
_entity_poly.pdbx_strand_id
1 'polypeptide(L)'
;TSAFARRFCSTSSPPNANSRTSLLSVLQSRRAALSSQPSRSFSATLQPTAKVLNPPEDPRRPPTQSLQPKKRPVKIGPLPTGEVDSETIRSIFGAKVSHTDGNNILRILHHRRTSGSLADYGVDNLGHKYAHVNRTLATRALGWLREEFPVDEGRAAEQWAEKEANRIAYELWLADPENESKYKDPARVWRDQQKEIDQQNEQHEQDEGERLGMLRAGPSQFERNIAEKRRLRLEEATKKAEQKEAKEKEDMVKLETGEWVRTPRGTGLMKPGQTAYVDVFGREQISQRKEIQEAYRKKAELPFKTKEELLAQTTIAQRVYPMTAFVLVLCLLSYGFAHYYIPPSPDYRMWPDVSPTTATIIALVAANVVVFLAWRWTPLWGFLTRHFQHVPAYPYAHTSITNVFSHIMPEHFVSNMATLILAGSVCHDLVGRGVFIGAYLSAGAIGTLTSLYWSNLGRGSILAHSMGASAAVYGIVALYLSLTDRERVQIPFVKDMSVGFYPKCLLVAVVAAECWNARRGRQGADHASHFGGLFTGLSVAGYMQYNGFHQRRMPLGQVEQKAGVDEKTLDVGAIVKEEYKEV
;
A
#
# COMPACT_ATOMS: atom_id res chain seq x y z
N THR A 1 30.28 68.88 10.07
CA THR A 1 29.11 68.35 9.34
C THR A 1 29.58 67.48 8.20
N SER A 2 29.36 66.20 8.39
CA SER A 2 29.74 65.10 7.52
C SER A 2 28.83 65.08 6.28
N ALA A 3 29.34 65.52 5.12
CA ALA A 3 28.84 65.15 3.79
C ALA A 3 29.56 65.96 2.68
N PHE A 4 30.86 65.72 2.41
CA PHE A 4 31.44 66.17 1.12
C PHE A 4 32.81 65.59 0.74
N ALA A 5 33.13 64.34 1.06
CA ALA A 5 34.40 63.77 0.61
C ALA A 5 34.30 62.29 0.27
N ARG A 6 33.89 62.02 -0.98
CA ARG A 6 34.59 61.11 -1.92
C ARG A 6 33.68 60.76 -3.09
N ARG A 7 33.90 61.47 -4.20
CA ARG A 7 33.53 61.03 -5.54
C ARG A 7 34.78 61.16 -6.40
N PHE A 8 35.04 60.12 -7.20
CA PHE A 8 36.01 60.02 -8.29
C PHE A 8 37.47 59.68 -7.96
N CYS A 9 37.78 58.39 -8.07
CA CYS A 9 38.79 57.91 -9.02
C CYS A 9 38.26 56.63 -9.68
N SER A 10 38.20 56.69 -11.01
CA SER A 10 37.76 55.70 -11.99
C SER A 10 38.93 54.85 -12.50
N THR A 11 38.70 53.59 -12.88
CA THR A 11 39.12 53.04 -14.20
C THR A 11 38.50 51.65 -14.47
N SER A 12 38.18 51.45 -15.76
CA SER A 12 37.30 50.52 -16.51
C SER A 12 37.91 49.16 -16.93
N SER A 13 37.18 48.02 -16.84
CA SER A 13 36.55 47.18 -17.93
C SER A 13 37.50 46.21 -18.70
N PRO A 14 37.08 45.18 -19.49
CA PRO A 14 35.75 44.69 -19.91
C PRO A 14 35.61 43.11 -19.88
N PRO A 15 34.85 42.41 -20.78
CA PRO A 15 33.65 41.64 -20.47
C PRO A 15 33.86 40.11 -20.49
N ASN A 16 32.96 39.32 -19.90
CA ASN A 16 32.82 37.93 -20.36
C ASN A 16 31.41 37.35 -20.23
N ALA A 17 30.97 36.85 -21.38
CA ALA A 17 29.77 36.09 -21.60
C ALA A 17 29.82 34.75 -20.85
N ASN A 18 28.67 34.37 -20.26
CA ASN A 18 28.13 33.00 -20.13
C ASN A 18 27.18 32.95 -18.93
N SER A 19 26.01 33.59 -19.05
CA SER A 19 24.87 33.28 -18.19
C SER A 19 24.31 31.92 -18.62
N ARG A 20 24.87 30.83 -18.09
CA ARG A 20 24.16 29.55 -18.05
C ARG A 20 23.15 29.63 -16.92
N THR A 21 21.89 29.80 -17.27
CA THR A 21 20.74 29.68 -16.37
C THR A 21 20.76 28.31 -15.71
N SER A 22 21.00 28.30 -14.39
CA SER A 22 20.94 27.10 -13.56
C SER A 22 19.49 26.64 -13.41
N LEU A 23 19.24 25.35 -13.69
CA LEU A 23 17.96 24.65 -13.46
C LEU A 23 17.44 24.79 -12.01
N LEU A 24 18.31 25.12 -11.06
CA LEU A 24 17.93 25.34 -9.65
C LEU A 24 17.16 26.65 -9.43
N SER A 25 17.35 27.67 -10.27
CA SER A 25 16.64 28.96 -10.16
C SER A 25 15.14 28.84 -10.50
N VAL A 26 14.77 27.84 -11.31
CA VAL A 26 13.36 27.55 -11.67
C VAL A 26 12.67 26.69 -10.59
N LEU A 27 13.44 25.95 -9.79
CA LEU A 27 12.89 25.16 -8.67
C LEU A 27 12.65 25.99 -7.41
N GLN A 28 13.39 27.09 -7.24
CA GLN A 28 13.23 27.97 -6.08
C GLN A 28 11.98 28.86 -6.17
N SER A 29 11.60 29.30 -7.37
CA SER A 29 10.39 30.09 -7.59
C SER A 29 9.09 29.28 -7.43
N ARG A 30 9.15 27.94 -7.55
CA ARG A 30 7.99 27.06 -7.32
C ARG A 30 7.74 26.69 -5.85
N ARG A 31 8.73 26.82 -4.97
CA ARG A 31 8.55 26.51 -3.53
C ARG A 31 7.80 27.60 -2.77
N ALA A 32 7.90 28.86 -3.20
CA ALA A 32 7.22 29.98 -2.54
C ALA A 32 5.70 30.02 -2.81
N ALA A 33 5.19 29.28 -3.80
CA ALA A 33 3.76 29.23 -4.14
C ALA A 33 3.00 28.02 -3.53
N LEU A 34 3.69 27.14 -2.79
CA LEU A 34 3.11 25.92 -2.21
C LEU A 34 2.89 26.00 -0.69
N SER A 35 3.21 27.13 -0.03
CA SER A 35 3.11 27.29 1.43
C SER A 35 1.80 27.90 1.93
N SER A 36 0.78 28.09 1.08
CA SER A 36 -0.50 28.69 1.48
C SER A 36 -1.70 27.80 1.16
N GLN A 37 -1.66 26.52 1.53
CA GLN A 37 -2.87 25.71 1.65
C GLN A 37 -3.21 25.47 3.13
N PRO A 38 -4.40 25.87 3.60
CA PRO A 38 -4.81 25.59 4.96
C PRO A 38 -4.98 24.07 5.12
N SER A 39 -4.28 23.52 6.10
CA SER A 39 -4.43 22.16 6.58
C SER A 39 -5.88 21.91 6.99
N ARG A 40 -6.57 21.02 6.28
CA ARG A 40 -7.86 20.50 6.74
C ARG A 40 -7.61 19.65 7.97
N SER A 41 -8.18 20.06 9.09
CA SER A 41 -8.34 19.23 10.28
C SER A 41 -9.12 17.97 9.93
N PHE A 42 -8.65 16.82 10.42
CA PHE A 42 -9.38 15.56 10.36
C PHE A 42 -10.68 15.71 11.18
N SER A 43 -11.79 16.04 10.51
CA SER A 43 -13.12 15.85 11.08
C SER A 43 -13.40 14.35 11.12
N ALA A 44 -13.54 13.81 12.32
CA ALA A 44 -14.13 12.50 12.55
C ALA A 44 -15.56 12.50 12.00
N THR A 45 -15.75 11.90 10.82
CA THR A 45 -17.08 11.57 10.32
C THR A 45 -17.69 10.51 11.23
N LEU A 46 -18.73 10.90 11.98
CA LEU A 46 -19.60 9.96 12.69
C LEU A 46 -20.11 8.92 11.69
N GLN A 47 -19.97 7.64 12.03
CA GLN A 47 -20.56 6.55 11.27
C GLN A 47 -22.06 6.80 11.10
N PRO A 48 -22.63 6.66 9.88
CA PRO A 48 -24.06 6.64 9.73
C PRO A 48 -24.54 5.29 10.26
N THR A 49 -24.93 5.23 11.53
CA THR A 49 -25.74 4.12 12.03
C THR A 49 -27.14 4.29 11.46
N ALA A 50 -27.45 3.55 10.39
CA ALA A 50 -28.81 3.40 9.95
C ALA A 50 -29.61 2.73 11.09
N LYS A 51 -30.53 3.47 11.71
CA LYS A 51 -31.52 2.88 12.63
C LYS A 51 -32.32 1.84 11.85
N VAL A 52 -32.11 0.57 12.16
CA VAL A 52 -33.00 -0.50 11.70
C VAL A 52 -34.34 -0.27 12.38
N LEU A 53 -35.31 0.25 11.64
CA LEU A 53 -36.70 0.28 12.07
C LEU A 53 -37.20 -1.18 12.06
N ASN A 54 -37.44 -1.72 13.25
CA ASN A 54 -37.91 -3.08 13.57
C ASN A 54 -36.85 -4.20 13.44
N PRO A 55 -35.94 -4.36 14.41
CA PRO A 55 -35.17 -5.60 14.53
C PRO A 55 -36.11 -6.76 14.93
N PRO A 56 -35.88 -7.98 14.41
CA PRO A 56 -36.64 -9.16 14.84
C PRO A 56 -36.39 -9.46 16.33
N GLU A 57 -37.44 -9.81 17.07
CA GLU A 57 -37.39 -10.03 18.54
C GLU A 57 -36.49 -11.19 18.98
N ASP A 58 -36.09 -12.10 18.07
CA ASP A 58 -35.17 -13.20 18.38
C ASP A 58 -34.35 -13.62 17.14
N PRO A 59 -33.00 -13.48 17.14
CA PRO A 59 -32.15 -13.85 16.00
C PRO A 59 -31.96 -15.37 15.83
N ARG A 60 -32.50 -16.21 16.72
CA ARG A 60 -32.32 -17.68 16.64
C ARG A 60 -33.51 -18.42 16.04
N ARG A 61 -34.63 -17.74 15.80
CA ARG A 61 -35.74 -18.33 15.04
C ARG A 61 -35.60 -17.97 13.57
N PRO A 62 -35.55 -18.96 12.65
CA PRO A 62 -35.76 -18.65 11.24
C PRO A 62 -37.11 -17.94 11.13
N PRO A 63 -37.23 -16.88 10.32
CA PRO A 63 -38.51 -16.22 10.15
C PRO A 63 -39.48 -17.29 9.65
N THR A 64 -40.44 -17.65 10.48
CA THR A 64 -41.59 -18.41 10.04
C THR A 64 -42.32 -17.43 9.13
N GLN A 65 -41.94 -17.42 7.85
CA GLN A 65 -42.71 -16.78 6.81
C GLN A 65 -44.05 -17.51 6.85
N SER A 66 -44.99 -16.95 7.60
CA SER A 66 -46.38 -17.18 7.25
C SER A 66 -46.46 -16.81 5.78
N LEU A 67 -46.74 -17.79 4.94
CA LEU A 67 -47.05 -17.69 3.51
C LEU A 67 -48.37 -16.90 3.30
N GLN A 68 -48.59 -15.86 4.10
CA GLN A 68 -49.64 -14.90 3.94
C GLN A 68 -49.01 -13.76 3.14
N PRO A 69 -49.27 -13.66 1.83
CA PRO A 69 -48.71 -12.60 1.01
C PRO A 69 -49.04 -11.26 1.67
N LYS A 70 -48.03 -10.46 2.01
CA LYS A 70 -48.21 -9.08 2.48
C LYS A 70 -49.00 -8.35 1.39
N LYS A 71 -50.31 -8.17 1.60
CA LYS A 71 -51.19 -7.46 0.66
C LYS A 71 -50.63 -6.05 0.47
N ARG A 72 -49.95 -5.82 -0.64
CA ARG A 72 -49.44 -4.49 -0.97
C ARG A 72 -50.66 -3.57 -1.11
N PRO A 73 -50.69 -2.41 -0.44
CA PRO A 73 -51.81 -1.49 -0.59
C PRO A 73 -51.86 -1.03 -2.04
N VAL A 74 -52.96 -1.37 -2.73
CA VAL A 74 -53.20 -0.93 -4.11
C VAL A 74 -53.37 0.59 -4.08
N LYS A 75 -52.49 1.32 -4.78
CA LYS A 75 -52.58 2.77 -4.91
C LYS A 75 -53.60 3.11 -5.99
N ILE A 76 -54.75 3.64 -5.57
CA ILE A 76 -55.84 4.01 -6.47
C ILE A 76 -55.63 5.45 -6.94
N GLY A 77 -55.47 5.63 -8.27
CA GLY A 77 -55.28 6.94 -8.89
C GLY A 77 -56.51 7.85 -8.80
N PRO A 78 -56.37 9.15 -9.14
CA PRO A 78 -57.51 10.05 -9.33
C PRO A 78 -58.30 9.69 -10.60
N LEU A 79 -59.53 10.20 -10.71
CA LEU A 79 -60.31 10.11 -11.95
C LEU A 79 -59.67 10.99 -13.06
N PRO A 80 -59.84 10.66 -14.35
CA PRO A 80 -59.23 11.39 -15.45
C PRO A 80 -59.57 12.89 -15.50
N THR A 81 -60.77 13.27 -15.06
CA THR A 81 -61.26 14.67 -15.04
C THR A 81 -61.11 15.36 -13.68
N GLY A 82 -60.52 14.70 -12.67
CA GLY A 82 -60.43 15.22 -11.31
C GLY A 82 -61.62 14.86 -10.42
N GLU A 83 -61.84 15.61 -9.34
CA GLU A 83 -62.96 15.39 -8.42
C GLU A 83 -64.28 15.83 -9.05
N VAL A 84 -65.32 14.99 -8.94
CA VAL A 84 -66.65 15.28 -9.49
C VAL A 84 -67.38 16.26 -8.58
N ASP A 85 -68.21 17.14 -9.15
CA ASP A 85 -68.97 18.13 -8.40
C ASP A 85 -70.06 17.52 -7.50
N SER A 86 -70.40 18.26 -6.44
CA SER A 86 -71.36 17.88 -5.40
C SER A 86 -72.78 17.63 -5.90
N GLU A 87 -73.20 18.32 -6.96
CA GLU A 87 -74.51 18.12 -7.58
C GLU A 87 -74.59 16.77 -8.29
N THR A 88 -73.57 16.44 -9.08
CA THR A 88 -73.48 15.15 -9.80
C THR A 88 -73.39 13.98 -8.83
N ILE A 89 -72.62 14.08 -7.74
CA ILE A 89 -72.55 13.00 -6.73
C ILE A 89 -73.89 12.78 -6.03
N ARG A 90 -74.64 13.85 -5.74
CA ARG A 90 -76.00 13.72 -5.17
C ARG A 90 -76.95 13.06 -6.16
N SER A 91 -76.80 13.30 -7.46
CA SER A 91 -77.62 12.63 -8.50
C SER A 91 -77.36 11.12 -8.58
N ILE A 92 -76.10 10.70 -8.40
CA ILE A 92 -75.68 9.29 -8.53
C ILE A 92 -75.97 8.49 -7.26
N PHE A 93 -75.60 9.02 -6.08
CA PHE A 93 -75.64 8.28 -4.81
C PHE A 93 -76.79 8.71 -3.88
N GLY A 94 -77.46 9.83 -4.16
CA GLY A 94 -78.48 10.42 -3.28
C GLY A 94 -77.89 11.21 -2.10
N ALA A 95 -78.75 11.84 -1.30
CA ALA A 95 -78.36 12.71 -0.18
C ALA A 95 -77.69 11.99 1.02
N LYS A 96 -77.59 10.66 0.98
CA LYS A 96 -77.07 9.84 2.08
C LYS A 96 -75.55 9.66 2.06
N VAL A 97 -74.88 9.92 0.92
CA VAL A 97 -73.44 9.72 0.75
C VAL A 97 -72.73 11.06 0.71
N SER A 98 -71.64 11.19 1.48
CA SER A 98 -70.78 12.38 1.46
C SER A 98 -70.13 12.58 0.09
N HIS A 99 -69.88 13.84 -0.28
CA HIS A 99 -69.18 14.21 -1.51
C HIS A 99 -67.82 13.52 -1.64
N THR A 100 -67.05 13.49 -0.55
CA THR A 100 -65.74 12.83 -0.49
C THR A 100 -65.82 11.32 -0.68
N ASP A 101 -66.84 10.69 -0.11
CA ASP A 101 -67.02 9.24 -0.15
C ASP A 101 -67.49 8.79 -1.52
N GLY A 102 -68.41 9.54 -2.13
CA GLY A 102 -68.86 9.31 -3.51
C GLY A 102 -67.70 9.38 -4.51
N ASN A 103 -66.84 10.39 -4.40
CA ASN A 103 -65.65 10.52 -5.24
C ASN A 103 -64.66 9.36 -5.05
N ASN A 104 -64.45 8.91 -3.80
CA ASN A 104 -63.58 7.76 -3.53
C ASN A 104 -64.15 6.46 -4.10
N ILE A 105 -65.47 6.25 -4.03
CA ILE A 105 -66.12 5.06 -4.60
C ILE A 105 -66.00 5.07 -6.13
N LEU A 106 -66.21 6.23 -6.78
CA LEU A 106 -66.02 6.36 -8.22
C LEU A 106 -64.57 6.06 -8.63
N ARG A 107 -63.57 6.52 -7.86
CA ARG A 107 -62.16 6.19 -8.09
C ARG A 107 -61.88 4.70 -7.96
N ILE A 108 -62.44 4.03 -6.95
CA ILE A 108 -62.28 2.58 -6.76
C ILE A 108 -62.89 1.81 -7.94
N LEU A 109 -64.12 2.13 -8.31
CA LEU A 109 -64.83 1.47 -9.41
C LEU A 109 -64.14 1.71 -10.76
N HIS A 110 -63.70 2.94 -11.03
CA HIS A 110 -62.97 3.27 -12.25
C HIS A 110 -61.60 2.56 -12.32
N HIS A 111 -60.88 2.47 -11.20
CA HIS A 111 -59.64 1.68 -11.14
C HIS A 111 -59.87 0.18 -11.39
N ARG A 112 -60.96 -0.39 -10.87
CA ARG A 112 -61.33 -1.79 -11.15
C ARG A 112 -61.65 -2.07 -12.61
N ARG A 113 -62.34 -1.13 -13.27
CA ARG A 113 -62.64 -1.22 -14.70
C ARG A 113 -61.38 -1.19 -15.56
N THR A 114 -60.49 -0.22 -15.28
CA THR A 114 -59.24 -0.03 -16.05
C THR A 114 -58.20 -1.12 -15.77
N SER A 115 -58.19 -1.69 -14.56
CA SER A 115 -57.27 -2.78 -14.18
C SER A 115 -57.78 -4.18 -14.53
N GLY A 116 -59.07 -4.34 -14.85
CA GLY A 116 -59.72 -5.63 -15.08
C GLY A 116 -60.16 -6.39 -13.83
N SER A 117 -59.80 -5.90 -12.65
CA SER A 117 -60.11 -6.53 -11.37
C SER A 117 -61.60 -6.47 -10.98
N LEU A 118 -62.44 -5.80 -11.79
CA LEU A 118 -63.90 -5.79 -11.63
C LEU A 118 -64.51 -7.20 -11.73
N ALA A 119 -63.97 -8.08 -12.58
CA ALA A 119 -64.46 -9.44 -12.76
C ALA A 119 -64.25 -10.32 -11.52
N ASP A 120 -63.16 -10.09 -10.78
CA ASP A 120 -62.76 -10.87 -9.61
C ASP A 120 -63.39 -10.32 -8.31
N TYR A 121 -63.26 -9.01 -8.07
CA TYR A 121 -63.77 -8.38 -6.84
C TYR A 121 -65.24 -7.94 -6.90
N GLY A 122 -65.82 -7.80 -8.10
CA GLY A 122 -67.18 -7.30 -8.28
C GLY A 122 -67.39 -5.84 -7.85
N VAL A 123 -68.65 -5.40 -7.89
CA VAL A 123 -69.10 -4.04 -7.49
C VAL A 123 -69.35 -3.90 -5.98
N ASP A 124 -69.49 -5.03 -5.27
CA ASP A 124 -69.95 -5.06 -3.88
C ASP A 124 -68.81 -4.90 -2.86
N ASN A 125 -67.58 -5.31 -3.22
CA ASN A 125 -66.44 -5.35 -2.29
C ASN A 125 -65.71 -4.00 -2.16
N LEU A 126 -66.38 -2.91 -1.81
CA LEU A 126 -65.76 -1.57 -1.71
C LEU A 126 -64.90 -1.36 -0.44
N GLY A 127 -64.87 -2.34 0.46
CA GLY A 127 -64.14 -2.30 1.74
C GLY A 127 -65.01 -1.85 2.90
N HIS A 128 -64.60 -2.19 4.13
CA HIS A 128 -65.42 -2.02 5.35
C HIS A 128 -65.86 -0.56 5.61
N LYS A 129 -65.16 0.42 5.04
CA LYS A 129 -65.50 1.86 5.16
C LYS A 129 -66.76 2.26 4.36
N TYR A 130 -67.06 1.56 3.26
CA TYR A 130 -68.16 1.89 2.36
C TYR A 130 -69.28 0.85 2.38
N ALA A 131 -69.38 0.06 3.46
CA ALA A 131 -70.40 -0.98 3.63
C ALA A 131 -71.85 -0.45 3.61
N HIS A 132 -72.04 0.86 3.80
CA HIS A 132 -73.34 1.52 3.76
C HIS A 132 -73.87 1.77 2.32
N VAL A 133 -73.06 1.49 1.29
CA VAL A 133 -73.44 1.67 -0.11
C VAL A 133 -73.95 0.36 -0.68
N ASN A 134 -75.25 0.32 -1.00
CA ASN A 134 -75.87 -0.86 -1.58
C ASN A 134 -75.39 -1.11 -3.02
N ARG A 135 -75.41 -2.38 -3.45
CA ARG A 135 -75.13 -2.83 -4.84
C ARG A 135 -75.85 -2.00 -5.90
N THR A 136 -77.09 -1.60 -5.63
CA THR A 136 -77.91 -0.79 -6.54
C THR A 136 -77.37 0.62 -6.75
N LEU A 137 -76.70 1.21 -5.75
CA LEU A 137 -76.04 2.51 -5.87
C LEU A 137 -74.69 2.36 -6.57
N ALA A 138 -73.93 1.30 -6.26
CA ALA A 138 -72.64 1.03 -6.92
C ALA A 138 -72.80 0.72 -8.41
N THR A 139 -73.88 0.05 -8.81
CA THR A 139 -74.21 -0.22 -10.23
C THR A 139 -74.65 1.03 -10.98
N ARG A 140 -75.38 1.96 -10.35
CA ARG A 140 -75.65 3.28 -10.95
C ARG A 140 -74.39 4.10 -11.13
N ALA A 141 -73.52 4.12 -10.12
CA ALA A 141 -72.22 4.77 -10.21
C ALA A 141 -71.34 4.17 -11.31
N LEU A 142 -71.40 2.85 -11.48
CA LEU A 142 -70.73 2.16 -12.60
C LEU A 142 -71.34 2.51 -13.96
N GLY A 143 -72.67 2.62 -14.04
CA GLY A 143 -73.39 3.05 -15.25
C GLY A 143 -72.95 4.44 -15.70
N TRP A 144 -72.95 5.40 -14.76
CA TRP A 144 -72.44 6.75 -15.02
C TRP A 144 -70.99 6.74 -15.48
N LEU A 145 -70.12 5.96 -14.83
CA LEU A 145 -68.71 5.84 -15.23
C LEU A 145 -68.55 5.26 -16.64
N ARG A 146 -69.44 4.36 -17.08
CA ARG A 146 -69.41 3.77 -18.43
C ARG A 146 -69.83 4.75 -19.51
N GLU A 147 -70.77 5.62 -19.20
CA GLU A 147 -71.22 6.70 -20.08
C GLU A 147 -70.16 7.79 -20.21
N GLU A 148 -69.55 8.22 -19.10
CA GLU A 148 -68.55 9.30 -19.08
C GLU A 148 -67.17 8.85 -19.57
N PHE A 149 -66.74 7.63 -19.20
CA PHE A 149 -65.43 7.07 -19.53
C PHE A 149 -65.58 5.71 -20.21
N PRO A 150 -65.68 5.66 -21.55
CA PRO A 150 -65.71 4.41 -22.29
C PRO A 150 -64.35 3.71 -22.19
N VAL A 151 -64.35 2.49 -21.64
CA VAL A 151 -63.16 1.63 -21.47
C VAL A 151 -63.58 0.21 -21.87
N ASP A 152 -62.71 -0.49 -22.59
CA ASP A 152 -62.90 -1.92 -22.90
C ASP A 152 -62.64 -2.78 -21.65
N GLU A 153 -63.71 -2.99 -20.88
CA GLU A 153 -63.68 -3.80 -19.66
C GLU A 153 -63.35 -5.27 -19.94
N GLY A 154 -63.70 -5.78 -21.13
CA GLY A 154 -63.46 -7.17 -21.53
C GLY A 154 -61.97 -7.46 -21.68
N ARG A 155 -61.26 -6.62 -22.44
CA ARG A 155 -59.79 -6.74 -22.60
C ARG A 155 -59.04 -6.53 -21.29
N ALA A 156 -59.50 -5.58 -20.46
CA ALA A 156 -58.88 -5.36 -19.15
C ALA A 156 -59.02 -6.61 -18.26
N ALA A 157 -60.19 -7.27 -18.27
CA ALA A 157 -60.44 -8.50 -17.52
C ALA A 157 -59.56 -9.68 -18.00
N GLU A 158 -59.35 -9.82 -19.32
CA GLU A 158 -58.44 -10.82 -19.90
C GLU A 158 -56.99 -10.62 -19.40
N GLN A 159 -56.48 -9.39 -19.49
CA GLN A 159 -55.14 -9.06 -18.98
C GLN A 159 -54.98 -9.25 -17.46
N TRP A 160 -56.06 -9.07 -16.70
CA TRP A 160 -56.08 -9.36 -15.27
C TRP A 160 -55.97 -10.86 -15.02
N ALA A 161 -56.78 -11.66 -15.73
CA ALA A 161 -56.79 -13.11 -15.62
C ALA A 161 -55.41 -13.71 -15.97
N GLU A 162 -54.76 -13.23 -17.03
CA GLU A 162 -53.41 -13.66 -17.40
C GLU A 162 -52.37 -13.33 -16.32
N LYS A 163 -52.42 -12.13 -15.73
CA LYS A 163 -51.49 -11.73 -14.67
C LYS A 163 -51.66 -12.58 -13.41
N GLU A 164 -52.90 -12.86 -13.02
CA GLU A 164 -53.18 -13.66 -11.84
C GLU A 164 -52.83 -15.14 -12.09
N ALA A 165 -53.12 -15.67 -13.29
CA ALA A 165 -52.70 -17.01 -13.68
C ALA A 165 -51.17 -17.17 -13.63
N ASN A 166 -50.42 -16.20 -14.17
CA ASN A 166 -48.95 -16.18 -14.11
C ASN A 166 -48.42 -16.10 -12.67
N ARG A 167 -49.09 -15.32 -11.81
CA ARG A 167 -48.73 -15.22 -10.40
C ARG A 167 -48.96 -16.54 -9.67
N ILE A 168 -50.12 -17.16 -9.87
CA ILE A 168 -50.46 -18.46 -9.28
C ILE A 168 -49.50 -19.53 -9.77
N ALA A 169 -49.16 -19.57 -11.07
CA ALA A 169 -48.19 -20.50 -11.63
C ALA A 169 -46.80 -20.34 -10.99
N TYR A 170 -46.34 -19.10 -10.79
CA TYR A 170 -45.08 -18.83 -10.09
C TYR A 170 -45.09 -19.24 -8.61
N GLU A 171 -46.19 -18.97 -7.90
CA GLU A 171 -46.37 -19.38 -6.50
C GLU A 171 -46.44 -20.90 -6.35
N LEU A 172 -47.13 -21.60 -7.27
CA LEU A 172 -47.20 -23.06 -7.31
C LEU A 172 -45.84 -23.69 -7.62
N TRP A 173 -45.05 -23.07 -8.51
CA TRP A 173 -43.71 -23.52 -8.87
C TRP A 173 -42.69 -23.34 -7.75
N LEU A 174 -42.77 -22.23 -6.99
CA LEU A 174 -41.97 -22.03 -5.77
C LEU A 174 -42.30 -23.04 -4.67
N ALA A 175 -43.53 -23.57 -4.66
CA ALA A 175 -43.99 -24.54 -3.67
C ALA A 175 -43.62 -25.99 -4.03
N ASP A 176 -43.05 -26.25 -5.21
CA ASP A 176 -42.68 -27.59 -5.67
C ASP A 176 -41.35 -28.07 -5.04
N PRO A 177 -41.37 -29.13 -4.20
CA PRO A 177 -40.17 -29.62 -3.51
C PRO A 177 -39.11 -30.22 -4.44
N GLU A 178 -39.42 -30.58 -5.68
CA GLU A 178 -38.42 -31.13 -6.62
C GLU A 178 -37.47 -30.05 -7.20
N ASN A 179 -37.85 -28.77 -7.13
CA ASN A 179 -37.03 -27.65 -7.59
C ASN A 179 -35.99 -27.17 -6.54
N GLU A 180 -35.99 -27.72 -5.33
CA GLU A 180 -34.98 -27.44 -4.29
C GLU A 180 -33.65 -28.19 -4.47
N SER A 181 -33.40 -28.82 -5.63
CA SER A 181 -32.13 -29.50 -5.86
C SER A 181 -30.96 -28.49 -5.87
N LYS A 182 -29.95 -28.76 -5.03
CA LYS A 182 -28.70 -27.99 -4.81
C LYS A 182 -27.96 -27.51 -6.08
N TYR A 183 -28.32 -28.02 -7.26
CA TYR A 183 -27.66 -27.77 -8.54
C TYR A 183 -28.58 -27.18 -9.64
N LYS A 184 -29.86 -26.97 -9.36
CA LYS A 184 -30.78 -26.27 -10.29
C LYS A 184 -31.09 -24.90 -9.73
N ASP A 185 -30.40 -23.87 -10.24
CA ASP A 185 -30.73 -22.49 -9.91
C ASP A 185 -32.20 -22.21 -10.32
N PRO A 186 -33.05 -21.72 -9.39
CA PRO A 186 -34.44 -21.37 -9.67
C PRO A 186 -34.61 -20.51 -10.94
N ALA A 187 -33.68 -19.57 -11.19
CA ALA A 187 -33.75 -18.70 -12.36
C ALA A 187 -33.55 -19.45 -13.69
N ARG A 188 -32.77 -20.53 -13.69
CA ARG A 188 -32.49 -21.34 -14.89
C ARG A 188 -33.69 -22.22 -15.25
N VAL A 189 -34.26 -22.90 -14.26
CA VAL A 189 -35.43 -23.75 -14.46
C VAL A 189 -36.64 -22.90 -14.87
N TRP A 190 -36.86 -21.75 -14.22
CA TRP A 190 -37.91 -20.81 -14.60
C TRP A 190 -37.72 -20.28 -16.04
N ARG A 191 -36.48 -19.98 -16.46
CA ARG A 191 -36.19 -19.59 -17.84
C ARG A 191 -36.57 -20.68 -18.83
N ASP A 192 -36.17 -21.91 -18.54
CA ASP A 192 -36.35 -23.03 -19.47
C ASP A 192 -37.84 -23.40 -19.57
N GLN A 193 -38.58 -23.35 -18.45
CA GLN A 193 -40.04 -23.49 -18.42
C GLN A 193 -40.75 -22.36 -19.18
N GLN A 194 -40.30 -21.11 -19.03
CA GLN A 194 -40.88 -19.97 -19.73
C GLN A 194 -40.66 -20.07 -21.25
N LYS A 195 -39.50 -20.57 -21.69
CA LYS A 195 -39.24 -20.86 -23.10
C LYS A 195 -40.15 -21.96 -23.64
N GLU A 196 -40.41 -23.01 -22.85
CA GLU A 196 -41.34 -24.07 -23.25
C GLU A 196 -42.77 -23.56 -23.40
N ILE A 197 -43.24 -22.73 -22.46
CA ILE A 197 -44.56 -22.09 -22.52
C ILE A 197 -44.65 -21.15 -23.73
N ASP A 198 -43.64 -20.32 -23.97
CA ASP A 198 -43.60 -19.41 -25.13
C ASP A 198 -43.63 -20.22 -26.45
N GLN A 199 -42.91 -21.34 -26.53
CA GLN A 199 -42.94 -22.23 -27.70
C GLN A 199 -44.30 -22.90 -27.91
N GLN A 200 -44.95 -23.33 -26.82
CA GLN A 200 -46.30 -23.90 -26.89
C GLN A 200 -47.32 -22.85 -27.31
N ASN A 201 -47.21 -21.62 -26.82
CA ASN A 201 -48.06 -20.51 -27.22
C ASN A 201 -47.84 -20.14 -28.69
N GLU A 202 -46.59 -20.08 -29.16
CA GLU A 202 -46.29 -19.85 -30.59
C GLU A 202 -46.87 -20.96 -31.49
N GLN A 203 -46.84 -22.22 -31.04
CA GLN A 203 -47.47 -23.35 -31.74
C GLN A 203 -49.00 -23.24 -31.73
N HIS A 204 -49.61 -22.94 -30.58
CA HIS A 204 -51.04 -22.70 -30.47
C HIS A 204 -51.50 -21.49 -31.31
N GLU A 205 -50.71 -20.42 -31.38
CA GLU A 205 -50.99 -19.24 -32.19
C GLU A 205 -50.91 -19.54 -33.69
N GLN A 206 -50.02 -20.44 -34.12
CA GLN A 206 -49.95 -20.91 -35.51
C GLN A 206 -51.18 -21.78 -35.85
N ASP A 207 -51.57 -22.70 -34.96
CA ASP A 207 -52.73 -23.58 -35.16
C ASP A 207 -54.08 -22.83 -35.13
N GLU A 208 -54.23 -21.80 -34.28
CA GLU A 208 -55.44 -20.96 -34.23
C GLU A 208 -55.48 -19.89 -35.34
N GLY A 209 -54.32 -19.35 -35.74
CA GLY A 209 -54.20 -18.39 -36.85
C GLY A 209 -54.59 -18.97 -38.22
N GLU A 210 -54.38 -20.29 -38.43
CA GLU A 210 -54.88 -20.99 -39.61
C GLU A 210 -56.40 -21.23 -39.58
N ARG A 211 -57.03 -21.26 -38.39
CA ARG A 211 -58.48 -21.52 -38.23
C ARG A 211 -59.34 -20.25 -38.14
N LEU A 212 -58.79 -19.15 -37.67
CA LEU A 212 -59.50 -17.88 -37.47
C LEU A 212 -58.71 -16.73 -38.07
N GLY A 213 -59.08 -16.33 -39.29
CA GLY A 213 -58.60 -15.12 -39.95
C GLY A 213 -59.17 -13.85 -39.29
N MET A 214 -58.76 -13.55 -38.05
CA MET A 214 -59.11 -12.29 -37.37
C MET A 214 -57.86 -11.49 -36.99
N LEU A 215 -57.89 -10.20 -37.34
CA LEU A 215 -56.89 -9.19 -37.01
C LEU A 215 -56.71 -9.03 -35.49
N ARG A 216 -55.79 -9.81 -34.91
CA ARG A 216 -55.30 -9.58 -33.54
C ARG A 216 -54.17 -8.56 -33.59
N ALA A 217 -54.34 -7.42 -32.93
CA ALA A 217 -53.27 -6.44 -32.78
C ALA A 217 -52.16 -7.05 -31.91
N GLY A 218 -51.03 -7.37 -32.54
CA GLY A 218 -49.86 -7.94 -31.87
C GLY A 218 -49.33 -7.07 -30.71
N PRO A 219 -48.46 -7.63 -29.85
CA PRO A 219 -47.98 -6.94 -28.66
C PRO A 219 -47.32 -5.60 -29.01
N SER A 220 -47.61 -4.59 -28.18
CA SER A 220 -47.09 -3.24 -28.35
C SER A 220 -45.55 -3.25 -28.32
N GLN A 221 -44.89 -2.35 -29.06
CA GLN A 221 -43.42 -2.20 -29.02
C GLN A 221 -42.88 -2.01 -27.58
N PHE A 222 -43.70 -1.41 -26.71
CA PHE A 222 -43.38 -1.24 -25.30
C PHE A 222 -43.32 -2.58 -24.54
N GLU A 223 -44.25 -3.50 -24.82
CA GLU A 223 -44.31 -4.82 -24.18
C GLU A 223 -43.16 -5.70 -24.63
N ARG A 224 -42.81 -5.65 -25.92
CA ARG A 224 -41.62 -6.32 -26.48
C ARG A 224 -40.33 -5.87 -25.78
N ASN A 225 -40.15 -4.57 -25.57
CA ASN A 225 -38.99 -4.02 -24.86
C ASN A 225 -38.90 -4.45 -23.38
N ILE A 226 -40.04 -4.65 -22.71
CA ILE A 226 -40.06 -5.13 -21.32
C ILE A 226 -39.67 -6.61 -21.25
N ALA A 227 -40.22 -7.43 -22.15
CA ALA A 227 -39.89 -8.85 -22.25
C ALA A 227 -38.39 -9.04 -22.53
N GLU A 228 -37.83 -8.29 -23.47
CA GLU A 228 -36.41 -8.32 -23.81
C GLU A 228 -35.53 -7.94 -22.59
N LYS A 229 -35.85 -6.86 -21.87
CA LYS A 229 -35.11 -6.47 -20.66
C LYS A 229 -35.18 -7.51 -19.54
N ARG A 230 -36.28 -8.25 -19.43
CA ARG A 230 -36.40 -9.36 -18.47
C ARG A 230 -35.53 -10.53 -18.89
N ARG A 231 -35.55 -10.89 -20.18
CA ARG A 231 -34.70 -11.95 -20.74
C ARG A 231 -33.22 -11.65 -20.50
N LEU A 232 -32.77 -10.43 -20.77
CA LEU A 232 -31.39 -10.01 -20.53
C LEU A 232 -30.97 -10.12 -19.05
N ARG A 233 -31.84 -9.72 -18.12
CA ARG A 233 -31.57 -9.86 -16.67
C ARG A 233 -31.48 -11.31 -16.23
N LEU A 234 -32.35 -12.16 -16.77
CA LEU A 234 -32.37 -13.59 -16.50
C LEU A 234 -31.12 -14.27 -17.08
N GLU A 235 -30.73 -13.91 -18.31
CA GLU A 235 -29.50 -14.38 -18.95
C GLU A 235 -28.24 -13.96 -18.16
N GLU A 236 -28.19 -12.70 -17.68
CA GLU A 236 -27.09 -12.22 -16.84
C GLU A 236 -27.00 -12.98 -15.52
N ALA A 237 -28.15 -13.25 -14.88
CA ALA A 237 -28.22 -14.06 -13.67
C ALA A 237 -27.73 -15.50 -13.94
N THR A 238 -28.17 -16.12 -15.04
CA THR A 238 -27.72 -17.47 -15.41
C THR A 238 -26.22 -17.52 -15.68
N LYS A 239 -25.65 -16.54 -16.39
CA LYS A 239 -24.20 -16.49 -16.64
C LYS A 239 -23.39 -16.35 -15.35
N LYS A 240 -23.86 -15.52 -14.40
CA LYS A 240 -23.22 -15.39 -13.08
C LYS A 240 -23.29 -16.69 -12.27
N ALA A 241 -24.41 -17.40 -12.34
CA ALA A 241 -24.58 -18.70 -11.69
C ALA A 241 -23.65 -19.76 -12.32
N GLU A 242 -23.59 -19.85 -13.65
CA GLU A 242 -22.70 -20.75 -14.38
C GLU A 242 -21.22 -20.48 -14.06
N GLN A 243 -20.81 -19.21 -14.02
CA GLN A 243 -19.44 -18.83 -13.63
C GLN A 243 -19.11 -19.23 -12.18
N LYS A 244 -20.08 -19.08 -11.26
CA LYS A 244 -19.92 -19.48 -9.87
C LYS A 244 -19.80 -21.00 -9.74
N GLU A 245 -20.65 -21.75 -10.42
CA GLU A 245 -20.61 -23.22 -10.43
C GLU A 245 -19.31 -23.75 -11.06
N ALA A 246 -18.87 -23.18 -12.18
CA ALA A 246 -17.61 -23.54 -12.82
C ALA A 246 -16.43 -23.30 -11.86
N LYS A 247 -16.41 -22.16 -11.16
CA LYS A 247 -15.39 -21.86 -10.16
C LYS A 247 -15.43 -22.83 -8.97
N GLU A 248 -16.62 -23.19 -8.49
CA GLU A 248 -16.76 -24.17 -7.41
C GLU A 248 -16.27 -25.56 -7.83
N LYS A 249 -16.52 -25.99 -9.07
CA LYS A 249 -15.98 -27.24 -9.63
C LYS A 249 -14.45 -27.20 -9.71
N GLU A 250 -13.87 -26.11 -10.22
CA GLU A 250 -12.42 -25.93 -10.25
C GLU A 250 -11.81 -25.96 -8.85
N ASP A 251 -12.47 -25.31 -7.88
CA ASP A 251 -12.01 -25.28 -6.50
C ASP A 251 -12.10 -26.68 -5.84
N MET A 252 -13.14 -27.46 -6.15
CA MET A 252 -13.25 -28.86 -5.73
C MET A 252 -12.12 -29.72 -6.28
N VAL A 253 -11.81 -29.60 -7.58
CA VAL A 253 -10.69 -30.31 -8.19
C VAL A 253 -9.37 -29.94 -7.51
N LYS A 254 -9.14 -28.65 -7.19
CA LYS A 254 -7.93 -28.20 -6.46
C LYS A 254 -7.89 -28.69 -5.01
N LEU A 255 -9.03 -28.91 -4.37
CA LEU A 255 -9.10 -29.50 -3.03
C LEU A 255 -8.78 -31.00 -3.08
N GLU A 256 -9.27 -31.70 -4.11
CA GLU A 256 -9.03 -33.13 -4.33
C GLU A 256 -7.54 -33.44 -4.59
N THR A 257 -6.78 -32.51 -5.18
CA THR A 257 -5.32 -32.68 -5.32
C THR A 257 -4.57 -32.64 -3.98
N GLY A 258 -5.20 -32.20 -2.89
CA GLY A 258 -4.59 -32.11 -1.56
C GLY A 258 -3.53 -31.00 -1.40
N GLU A 259 -3.22 -30.26 -2.48
CA GLU A 259 -2.27 -29.14 -2.47
C GLU A 259 -2.91 -27.83 -1.95
N TRP A 260 -4.24 -27.76 -1.90
CA TRP A 260 -5.00 -26.57 -1.53
C TRP A 260 -5.94 -26.83 -0.35
N VAL A 261 -6.05 -25.84 0.53
CA VAL A 261 -6.92 -25.85 1.72
C VAL A 261 -7.86 -24.65 1.66
N ARG A 262 -9.09 -24.81 2.16
CA ARG A 262 -10.02 -23.68 2.27
C ARG A 262 -9.51 -22.63 3.26
N THR A 263 -9.79 -21.38 2.94
CA THR A 263 -9.62 -20.23 3.83
C THR A 263 -10.42 -20.37 5.13
N PRO A 264 -10.05 -19.69 6.24
CA PRO A 264 -10.77 -19.76 7.51
C PRO A 264 -12.26 -19.42 7.42
N ARG A 265 -12.65 -18.46 6.57
CA ARG A 265 -14.08 -18.18 6.29
C ARG A 265 -14.67 -19.04 5.19
N GLY A 266 -13.88 -19.90 4.57
CA GLY A 266 -14.31 -20.83 3.52
C GLY A 266 -14.65 -20.16 2.19
N THR A 267 -14.28 -18.89 1.99
CA THR A 267 -14.67 -18.11 0.80
C THR A 267 -13.78 -18.35 -0.43
N GLY A 268 -12.57 -18.86 -0.20
CA GLY A 268 -11.62 -19.23 -1.26
C GLY A 268 -10.61 -20.30 -0.83
N LEU A 269 -9.69 -20.62 -1.73
CA LEU A 269 -8.62 -21.62 -1.54
C LEU A 269 -7.26 -20.97 -1.33
N MET A 270 -6.43 -21.55 -0.47
CA MET A 270 -5.04 -21.15 -0.25
C MET A 270 -4.13 -22.38 -0.19
N LYS A 271 -2.81 -22.17 -0.40
CA LYS A 271 -1.82 -23.23 -0.16
C LYS A 271 -1.54 -23.39 1.34
N PRO A 272 -1.24 -24.61 1.83
CA PRO A 272 -0.78 -24.82 3.19
C PRO A 272 0.39 -23.89 3.56
N GLY A 273 0.24 -23.10 4.63
CA GLY A 273 1.27 -22.15 5.11
C GLY A 273 1.11 -20.70 4.64
N GLN A 274 0.17 -20.43 3.72
CA GLN A 274 -0.27 -19.06 3.41
C GLN A 274 -1.16 -18.52 4.55
N THR A 275 -1.27 -17.20 4.63
CA THR A 275 -2.13 -16.52 5.61
C THR A 275 -3.20 -15.72 4.88
N ALA A 276 -4.45 -15.85 5.30
CA ALA A 276 -5.54 -15.03 4.80
C ALA A 276 -5.78 -13.84 5.73
N TYR A 277 -6.08 -12.68 5.17
CA TYR A 277 -6.43 -11.47 5.90
C TYR A 277 -7.71 -10.85 5.33
N VAL A 278 -8.40 -10.06 6.14
CA VAL A 278 -9.62 -9.37 5.72
C VAL A 278 -9.26 -7.93 5.37
N ASP A 279 -9.54 -7.53 4.13
CA ASP A 279 -9.35 -6.17 3.63
C ASP A 279 -10.37 -5.21 4.26
N VAL A 280 -10.16 -3.89 4.10
CA VAL A 280 -11.02 -2.80 4.60
C VAL A 280 -12.48 -2.97 4.15
N PHE A 281 -12.71 -3.65 3.02
CA PHE A 281 -14.04 -3.96 2.48
C PHE A 281 -14.66 -5.27 2.99
N GLY A 282 -14.07 -5.91 4.00
CA GLY A 282 -14.56 -7.19 4.55
C GLY A 282 -14.26 -8.40 3.66
N ARG A 283 -13.54 -8.22 2.55
CA ARG A 283 -13.17 -9.28 1.60
C ARG A 283 -11.94 -10.01 2.11
N GLU A 284 -12.01 -11.34 2.13
CA GLU A 284 -10.87 -12.20 2.48
C GLU A 284 -9.89 -12.24 1.30
N GLN A 285 -8.63 -11.92 1.57
CA GLN A 285 -7.52 -11.98 0.63
C GLN A 285 -6.41 -12.88 1.16
N ILE A 286 -5.65 -13.46 0.24
CA ILE A 286 -4.54 -14.36 0.56
C ILE A 286 -3.23 -13.57 0.46
N SER A 287 -2.43 -13.60 1.53
CA SER A 287 -1.12 -12.97 1.56
C SER A 287 -0.11 -13.80 0.76
N GLN A 288 0.29 -13.28 -0.41
CA GLN A 288 1.34 -13.86 -1.26
C GLN A 288 2.75 -13.37 -0.90
N ARG A 289 2.89 -12.62 0.20
CA ARG A 289 4.15 -11.94 0.54
C ARG A 289 5.34 -12.90 0.67
N LYS A 290 5.13 -14.05 1.32
CA LYS A 290 6.18 -15.08 1.50
C LYS A 290 6.61 -15.69 0.17
N GLU A 291 5.67 -16.05 -0.70
CA GLU A 291 5.96 -16.63 -2.01
C GLU A 291 6.69 -15.66 -2.91
N ILE A 292 6.26 -14.40 -2.92
CA ILE A 292 6.95 -13.32 -3.62
C ILE A 292 8.39 -13.23 -3.10
N GLN A 293 8.57 -13.20 -1.78
CA GLN A 293 9.89 -13.14 -1.17
C GLN A 293 10.77 -14.36 -1.50
N GLU A 294 10.22 -15.57 -1.51
CA GLU A 294 10.92 -16.79 -1.94
C GLU A 294 11.27 -16.78 -3.42
N ALA A 295 10.37 -16.30 -4.27
CA ALA A 295 10.61 -16.17 -5.71
C ALA A 295 11.74 -15.17 -5.98
N TYR A 296 11.77 -14.03 -5.28
CA TYR A 296 12.87 -13.07 -5.37
C TYR A 296 14.17 -13.63 -4.79
N ARG A 297 14.11 -14.43 -3.73
CA ARG A 297 15.28 -15.12 -3.17
C ARG A 297 15.87 -16.12 -4.17
N LYS A 298 15.05 -16.97 -4.78
CA LYS A 298 15.48 -17.91 -5.83
C LYS A 298 16.08 -17.18 -7.05
N LYS A 299 15.53 -16.03 -7.42
CA LYS A 299 16.10 -15.18 -8.49
C LYS A 299 17.44 -14.54 -8.11
N ALA A 300 17.70 -14.36 -6.82
CA ALA A 300 18.95 -13.81 -6.30
C ALA A 300 20.03 -14.88 -6.05
N GLU A 301 19.65 -16.17 -6.06
CA GLU A 301 20.61 -17.27 -6.00
C GLU A 301 21.50 -17.29 -7.25
N LEU A 302 22.75 -17.70 -7.05
CA LEU A 302 23.71 -17.80 -8.14
C LEU A 302 23.30 -18.92 -9.10
N PRO A 303 23.62 -18.82 -10.40
CA PRO A 303 23.30 -19.85 -11.38
C PRO A 303 24.05 -21.18 -11.16
N PHE A 304 25.07 -21.19 -10.29
CA PHE A 304 25.90 -22.35 -10.01
C PHE A 304 25.30 -23.20 -8.88
N LYS A 305 25.08 -24.48 -9.13
CA LYS A 305 24.49 -25.41 -8.14
C LYS A 305 25.53 -25.92 -7.14
N THR A 306 26.80 -25.96 -7.52
CA THR A 306 27.87 -26.56 -6.72
C THR A 306 29.12 -25.68 -6.68
N LYS A 307 29.82 -25.67 -5.54
CA LYS A 307 31.10 -24.95 -5.33
C LYS A 307 32.15 -25.31 -6.38
N GLU A 308 32.19 -26.58 -6.78
CA GLU A 308 33.15 -27.15 -7.73
C GLU A 308 32.94 -26.61 -9.15
N GLU A 309 31.69 -26.48 -9.58
CA GLU A 309 31.33 -25.91 -10.88
C GLU A 309 31.79 -24.45 -11.00
N LEU A 310 31.60 -23.67 -9.94
CA LEU A 310 32.07 -22.28 -9.87
C LEU A 310 33.60 -22.17 -9.90
N LEU A 311 34.30 -23.10 -9.22
CA LEU A 311 35.76 -23.17 -9.23
C LEU A 311 36.34 -23.61 -10.57
N ALA A 312 35.65 -24.48 -11.31
CA ALA A 312 36.06 -24.90 -12.64
C ALA A 312 35.96 -23.76 -13.67
N GLN A 313 34.97 -22.87 -13.52
CA GLN A 313 34.72 -21.81 -14.49
C GLN A 313 35.52 -20.52 -14.28
N THR A 314 36.06 -20.29 -13.07
CA THR A 314 36.69 -19.02 -12.74
C THR A 314 38.06 -19.21 -12.11
N THR A 315 39.04 -18.45 -12.59
CA THR A 315 40.40 -18.48 -12.05
C THR A 315 40.55 -17.54 -10.85
N ILE A 316 41.53 -17.81 -9.98
CA ILE A 316 41.83 -16.94 -8.82
C ILE A 316 42.14 -15.51 -9.28
N ALA A 317 42.92 -15.37 -10.37
CA ALA A 317 43.27 -14.06 -10.92
C ALA A 317 42.04 -13.26 -11.36
N GLN A 318 41.08 -13.90 -12.05
CA GLN A 318 39.84 -13.25 -12.50
C GLN A 318 38.96 -12.76 -11.35
N ARG A 319 38.98 -13.44 -10.20
CA ARG A 319 38.21 -13.02 -9.03
C ARG A 319 38.89 -11.89 -8.27
N VAL A 320 40.20 -11.97 -8.08
CA VAL A 320 40.92 -11.08 -7.18
C VAL A 320 41.34 -9.79 -7.87
N TYR A 321 41.89 -9.87 -9.09
CA TYR A 321 42.51 -8.73 -9.78
C TYR A 321 41.60 -7.52 -9.97
N PRO A 322 40.33 -7.65 -10.44
CA PRO A 322 39.49 -6.49 -10.69
C PRO A 322 39.20 -5.67 -9.43
N MET A 323 38.98 -6.35 -8.31
CA MET A 323 38.76 -5.68 -7.02
C MET A 323 40.06 -5.07 -6.51
N THR A 324 41.19 -5.76 -6.60
CA THR A 324 42.50 -5.20 -6.19
C THR A 324 42.82 -3.91 -6.96
N ALA A 325 42.67 -3.91 -8.28
CA ALA A 325 42.91 -2.71 -9.09
C ALA A 325 41.99 -1.56 -8.70
N PHE A 326 40.70 -1.84 -8.49
CA PHE A 326 39.73 -0.82 -8.07
C PHE A 326 40.03 -0.25 -6.68
N VAL A 327 40.36 -1.10 -5.71
CA VAL A 327 40.71 -0.67 -4.34
C VAL A 327 41.99 0.17 -4.35
N LEU A 328 43.00 -0.19 -5.15
CA LEU A 328 44.21 0.62 -5.31
C LEU A 328 43.89 2.02 -5.83
N VAL A 329 43.07 2.13 -6.88
CA VAL A 329 42.63 3.42 -7.41
C VAL A 329 41.83 4.20 -6.35
N LEU A 330 40.92 3.54 -5.63
CA LEU A 330 40.15 4.18 -4.56
C LEU A 330 41.06 4.73 -3.45
N CYS A 331 42.07 3.99 -3.03
CA CYS A 331 43.02 4.44 -2.02
C CYS A 331 43.84 5.66 -2.50
N LEU A 332 44.26 5.67 -3.76
CA LEU A 332 44.94 6.83 -4.37
C LEU A 332 44.03 8.05 -4.45
N LEU A 333 42.76 7.87 -4.84
CA LEU A 333 41.78 8.95 -4.85
C LEU A 333 41.46 9.45 -3.44
N SER A 334 41.37 8.56 -2.47
CA SER A 334 41.16 8.90 -1.05
C SER A 334 42.33 9.68 -0.49
N TYR A 335 43.56 9.29 -0.83
CA TYR A 335 44.78 10.02 -0.49
C TYR A 335 44.80 11.41 -1.13
N GLY A 336 44.51 11.51 -2.44
CA GLY A 336 44.44 12.79 -3.14
C GLY A 336 43.36 13.70 -2.55
N PHE A 337 42.17 13.16 -2.27
CA PHE A 337 41.10 13.89 -1.61
C PHE A 337 41.55 14.40 -0.24
N ALA A 338 42.16 13.55 0.59
CA ALA A 338 42.65 13.97 1.90
C ALA A 338 43.72 15.08 1.83
N HIS A 339 44.58 15.08 0.81
CA HIS A 339 45.65 16.06 0.65
C HIS A 339 45.17 17.42 0.10
N TYR A 340 44.23 17.40 -0.85
CA TYR A 340 43.77 18.61 -1.55
C TYR A 340 42.44 19.16 -1.03
N TYR A 341 41.76 18.47 -0.11
CA TYR A 341 40.49 18.92 0.42
C TYR A 341 40.64 20.15 1.31
N ILE A 342 40.00 21.24 0.90
CA ILE A 342 39.86 22.47 1.69
C ILE A 342 38.39 22.58 2.10
N PRO A 343 38.07 22.73 3.40
CA PRO A 343 36.69 22.86 3.84
C PRO A 343 36.05 24.14 3.27
N PRO A 344 34.83 24.08 2.71
CA PRO A 344 34.15 25.27 2.21
C PRO A 344 33.77 26.20 3.37
N SER A 345 33.79 27.52 3.12
CA SER A 345 33.27 28.51 4.09
C SER A 345 31.77 28.29 4.34
N PRO A 346 31.25 28.68 5.51
CA PRO A 346 29.85 28.46 5.88
C PRO A 346 28.83 28.89 4.82
N ASP A 347 29.10 30.03 4.15
CA ASP A 347 28.21 30.62 3.13
C ASP A 347 27.98 29.72 1.91
N TYR A 348 28.92 28.82 1.59
CA TYR A 348 28.80 27.87 0.47
C TYR A 348 28.25 26.50 0.90
N ARG A 349 27.90 26.31 2.17
CA ARG A 349 27.36 25.03 2.67
C ARG A 349 25.85 24.97 2.45
N MET A 350 25.35 23.77 2.14
CA MET A 350 23.91 23.52 2.02
C MET A 350 23.18 23.75 3.36
N TRP A 351 23.86 23.48 4.47
CA TRP A 351 23.43 23.78 5.84
C TRP A 351 24.53 24.58 6.53
N PRO A 352 24.46 25.92 6.51
CA PRO A 352 25.46 26.79 7.12
C PRO A 352 25.58 26.59 8.64
N ASP A 353 24.46 26.32 9.29
CA ASP A 353 24.34 26.25 10.76
C ASP A 353 24.83 24.94 11.37
N VAL A 354 25.17 23.95 10.54
CA VAL A 354 25.61 22.62 10.99
C VAL A 354 27.12 22.48 10.83
N SER A 355 27.80 21.95 11.84
CA SER A 355 29.24 21.70 11.75
C SER A 355 29.56 20.71 10.61
N PRO A 356 30.75 20.81 9.98
CA PRO A 356 31.17 19.86 8.95
C PRO A 356 31.20 18.40 9.43
N THR A 357 31.46 18.21 10.71
CA THR A 357 31.46 16.91 11.40
C THR A 357 30.06 16.33 11.45
N THR A 358 29.11 17.06 12.06
CA THR A 358 27.72 16.65 12.15
C THR A 358 27.14 16.38 10.75
N ALA A 359 27.38 17.27 9.79
CA ALA A 359 26.92 17.11 8.42
C ALA A 359 27.47 15.83 7.74
N THR A 360 28.74 15.48 7.98
CA THR A 360 29.37 14.29 7.39
C THR A 360 28.86 13.00 8.05
N ILE A 361 28.77 12.97 9.38
CA ILE A 361 28.27 11.80 10.12
C ILE A 361 26.80 11.55 9.78
N ILE A 362 25.96 12.60 9.77
CA ILE A 362 24.54 12.48 9.37
C ILE A 362 24.43 11.98 7.94
N ALA A 363 25.24 12.47 7.00
CA ALA A 363 25.22 12.00 5.62
C ALA A 363 25.56 10.50 5.50
N LEU A 364 26.59 10.03 6.22
CA LEU A 364 26.96 8.61 6.22
C LEU A 364 25.87 7.74 6.88
N VAL A 365 25.33 8.17 8.02
CA VAL A 365 24.23 7.46 8.70
C VAL A 365 22.99 7.43 7.81
N ALA A 366 22.61 8.54 7.19
CA ALA A 366 21.48 8.61 6.28
C ALA A 366 21.65 7.69 5.07
N ALA A 367 22.84 7.62 4.47
CA ALA A 367 23.13 6.69 3.39
C ALA A 367 22.94 5.22 3.82
N ASN A 368 23.43 4.85 5.01
CA ASN A 368 23.24 3.51 5.57
C ASN A 368 21.76 3.23 5.88
N VAL A 369 21.00 4.20 6.43
CA VAL A 369 19.56 4.08 6.69
C VAL A 369 18.80 3.83 5.38
N VAL A 370 19.09 4.59 4.32
CA VAL A 370 18.43 4.42 3.02
C VAL A 370 18.64 3.02 2.46
N VAL A 371 19.88 2.51 2.49
CA VAL A 371 20.19 1.16 2.02
C VAL A 371 19.55 0.10 2.94
N PHE A 372 19.57 0.30 4.26
CA PHE A 372 18.90 -0.58 5.22
C PHE A 372 17.39 -0.68 4.98
N LEU A 373 16.72 0.43 4.68
CA LEU A 373 15.31 0.46 4.30
C LEU A 373 15.08 -0.17 2.92
N ALA A 374 16.00 0.00 1.98
CA ALA A 374 15.93 -0.64 0.67
C ALA A 374 15.94 -2.18 0.79
N TRP A 375 16.70 -2.74 1.74
CA TRP A 375 16.67 -4.17 2.06
C TRP A 375 15.32 -4.65 2.62
N ARG A 376 14.42 -3.76 3.03
CA ARG A 376 13.07 -4.13 3.51
C ARG A 376 12.04 -4.09 2.38
N TRP A 377 12.44 -3.60 1.21
CA TRP A 377 11.62 -3.56 0.02
C TRP A 377 11.96 -4.73 -0.92
N THR A 378 11.10 -5.74 -0.94
CA THR A 378 11.30 -7.02 -1.65
C THR A 378 11.69 -6.90 -3.14
N PRO A 379 11.14 -5.96 -3.94
CA PRO A 379 11.53 -5.81 -5.35
C PRO A 379 13.01 -5.45 -5.56
N LEU A 380 13.65 -4.79 -4.59
CA LEU A 380 15.05 -4.39 -4.68
C LEU A 380 16.03 -5.49 -4.26
N TRP A 381 15.56 -6.60 -3.68
CA TRP A 381 16.42 -7.66 -3.13
C TRP A 381 17.42 -8.20 -4.15
N GLY A 382 16.98 -8.55 -5.37
CA GLY A 382 17.88 -9.07 -6.39
C GLY A 382 18.98 -8.08 -6.77
N PHE A 383 18.66 -6.79 -6.84
CA PHE A 383 19.64 -5.74 -7.11
C PHE A 383 20.62 -5.57 -5.94
N LEU A 384 20.13 -5.53 -4.71
CA LEU A 384 20.96 -5.35 -3.53
C LEU A 384 21.87 -6.56 -3.25
N THR A 385 21.37 -7.79 -3.41
CA THR A 385 22.20 -9.00 -3.28
C THR A 385 23.32 -9.03 -4.33
N ARG A 386 23.08 -8.50 -5.54
CA ARG A 386 24.10 -8.47 -6.60
C ARG A 386 25.12 -7.34 -6.43
N HIS A 387 24.68 -6.16 -5.97
CA HIS A 387 25.51 -4.95 -5.99
C HIS A 387 25.89 -4.40 -4.61
N PHE A 388 25.24 -4.79 -3.53
CA PHE A 388 25.44 -4.29 -2.16
C PHE A 388 25.84 -5.40 -1.17
N GLN A 389 26.16 -6.58 -1.67
CA GLN A 389 26.64 -7.71 -0.87
C GLN A 389 27.92 -8.24 -1.50
N HIS A 390 28.96 -8.45 -0.68
CA HIS A 390 30.19 -9.04 -1.16
C HIS A 390 30.12 -10.57 -1.06
N VAL A 391 30.45 -11.23 -2.17
CA VAL A 391 30.56 -12.69 -2.25
C VAL A 391 31.91 -13.03 -2.89
N PRO A 392 32.85 -13.66 -2.17
CA PRO A 392 34.19 -13.94 -2.69
C PRO A 392 34.22 -14.87 -3.90
N ALA A 393 33.17 -15.68 -4.10
CA ALA A 393 33.00 -16.55 -5.25
C ALA A 393 32.73 -15.79 -6.56
N TYR A 394 32.01 -14.67 -6.50
CA TYR A 394 31.73 -13.81 -7.65
C TYR A 394 31.86 -12.33 -7.22
N PRO A 395 33.09 -11.84 -7.08
CA PRO A 395 33.33 -10.49 -6.59
C PRO A 395 33.15 -9.47 -7.72
N TYR A 396 32.32 -8.45 -7.48
CA TYR A 396 32.32 -7.24 -8.31
C TYR A 396 33.17 -6.16 -7.67
N ALA A 397 34.00 -5.46 -8.45
CA ALA A 397 34.92 -4.45 -7.93
C ALA A 397 34.23 -3.36 -7.07
N HIS A 398 33.09 -2.82 -7.54
CA HIS A 398 32.34 -1.78 -6.83
C HIS A 398 31.74 -2.25 -5.49
N THR A 399 31.57 -3.57 -5.30
CA THR A 399 31.04 -4.11 -4.04
C THR A 399 31.96 -3.85 -2.86
N SER A 400 33.25 -3.58 -3.09
CA SER A 400 34.21 -3.16 -2.05
C SER A 400 33.81 -1.86 -1.34
N ILE A 401 32.96 -1.02 -1.95
CA ILE A 401 32.44 0.20 -1.34
C ILE A 401 30.98 0.02 -0.95
N THR A 402 30.13 -0.46 -1.86
CA THR A 402 28.68 -0.49 -1.63
C THR A 402 28.28 -1.46 -0.51
N ASN A 403 29.05 -2.52 -0.27
CA ASN A 403 28.79 -3.42 0.86
C ASN A 403 28.93 -2.73 2.23
N VAL A 404 29.74 -1.67 2.31
CA VAL A 404 30.06 -0.96 3.56
C VAL A 404 28.83 -0.22 4.06
N PHE A 405 27.94 0.17 3.14
CA PHE A 405 26.69 0.87 3.44
C PHE A 405 25.50 -0.07 3.67
N SER A 406 25.74 -1.39 3.70
CA SER A 406 24.70 -2.40 3.55
C SER A 406 24.54 -3.24 4.81
N HIS A 407 23.34 -3.31 5.38
CA HIS A 407 23.04 -4.08 6.59
C HIS A 407 21.71 -4.82 6.44
N ILE A 408 21.69 -6.09 6.84
CA ILE A 408 20.46 -6.91 6.88
C ILE A 408 19.90 -6.98 8.32
N MET A 409 20.77 -7.26 9.30
CA MET A 409 20.36 -7.44 10.71
C MET A 409 20.30 -6.09 11.45
N PRO A 410 19.18 -5.76 12.12
CA PRO A 410 19.03 -4.50 12.86
C PRO A 410 20.09 -4.27 13.94
N GLU A 411 20.49 -5.31 14.67
CA GLU A 411 21.44 -5.22 15.78
C GLU A 411 22.83 -4.80 15.29
N HIS A 412 23.26 -5.34 14.15
CA HIS A 412 24.51 -4.99 13.48
C HIS A 412 24.46 -3.59 12.88
N PHE A 413 23.30 -3.15 12.40
CA PHE A 413 23.10 -1.79 11.93
C PHE A 413 23.25 -0.79 13.08
N VAL A 414 22.52 -1.01 14.19
CA VAL A 414 22.52 -0.12 15.35
C VAL A 414 23.91 0.00 15.98
N SER A 415 24.62 -1.12 16.18
CA SER A 415 25.95 -1.09 16.79
C SER A 415 26.98 -0.35 15.93
N ASN A 416 26.96 -0.54 14.61
CA ASN A 416 27.83 0.18 13.68
C ASN A 416 27.51 1.68 13.65
N MET A 417 26.23 2.05 13.56
CA MET A 417 25.84 3.46 13.53
C MET A 417 26.14 4.16 14.86
N ALA A 418 25.91 3.51 16.00
CA ALA A 418 26.27 4.04 17.31
C ALA A 418 27.78 4.28 17.41
N THR A 419 28.59 3.31 16.99
CA THR A 419 30.06 3.46 17.01
C THR A 419 30.52 4.54 16.04
N LEU A 420 29.93 4.64 14.85
CA LEU A 420 30.23 5.69 13.89
C LEU A 420 29.87 7.08 14.41
N ILE A 421 28.75 7.24 15.11
CA ILE A 421 28.36 8.52 15.71
C ILE A 421 29.31 8.90 16.84
N LEU A 422 29.65 7.95 17.74
CA LEU A 422 30.48 8.22 18.91
C LEU A 422 31.96 8.38 18.57
N ALA A 423 32.56 7.39 17.92
CA ALA A 423 33.99 7.39 17.58
C ALA A 423 34.26 8.16 16.29
N GLY A 424 33.32 8.17 15.34
CA GLY A 424 33.50 8.87 14.08
C GLY A 424 33.45 10.38 14.20
N SER A 425 32.58 10.93 15.06
CA SER A 425 32.55 12.39 15.33
C SER A 425 33.88 12.88 15.88
N VAL A 426 34.37 12.28 16.97
CA VAL A 426 35.65 12.66 17.60
C VAL A 426 36.86 12.40 16.69
N CYS A 427 36.81 11.35 15.86
CA CYS A 427 37.86 11.09 14.87
C CYS A 427 37.84 12.13 13.74
N HIS A 428 36.66 12.51 13.26
CA HIS A 428 36.50 13.52 12.24
C HIS A 428 37.01 14.88 12.73
N ASP A 429 36.70 15.29 13.97
CA ASP A 429 37.24 16.52 14.56
C ASP A 429 38.77 16.46 14.74
N LEU A 430 39.30 15.26 14.99
CA LEU A 430 40.74 15.03 15.17
C LEU A 430 41.52 15.17 13.85
N VAL A 431 41.04 14.55 12.76
CA VAL A 431 41.78 14.42 11.51
C VAL A 431 41.27 15.29 10.36
N GLY A 432 40.08 15.87 10.52
CA GLY A 432 39.38 16.63 9.49
C GLY A 432 38.65 15.75 8.47
N ARG A 433 37.75 16.37 7.71
CA ARG A 433 36.83 15.69 6.77
C ARG A 433 37.52 14.90 5.68
N GLY A 434 38.57 15.47 5.06
CA GLY A 434 39.28 14.86 3.94
C GLY A 434 39.88 13.51 4.32
N VAL A 435 40.70 13.51 5.39
CA VAL A 435 41.31 12.29 5.94
C VAL A 435 40.25 11.33 6.45
N PHE A 436 39.22 11.82 7.15
CA PHE A 436 38.17 10.98 7.71
C PHE A 436 37.42 10.18 6.63
N ILE A 437 36.92 10.85 5.58
CA ILE A 437 36.19 10.20 4.49
C ILE A 437 37.12 9.24 3.73
N GLY A 438 38.35 9.67 3.45
CA GLY A 438 39.35 8.84 2.77
C GLY A 438 39.67 7.58 3.55
N ALA A 439 39.88 7.70 4.87
CA ALA A 439 40.15 6.57 5.76
C ALA A 439 38.93 5.64 5.89
N TYR A 440 37.71 6.18 6.01
CA TYR A 440 36.48 5.39 6.10
C TYR A 440 36.27 4.52 4.85
N LEU A 441 36.36 5.13 3.66
CA LEU A 441 36.19 4.40 2.39
C LEU A 441 37.31 3.40 2.15
N SER A 442 38.57 3.79 2.41
CA SER A 442 39.72 2.91 2.23
C SER A 442 39.68 1.72 3.20
N ALA A 443 39.30 1.94 4.47
CA ALA A 443 39.21 0.88 5.47
C ALA A 443 38.11 -0.14 5.14
N GLY A 444 36.94 0.31 4.67
CA GLY A 444 35.89 -0.59 4.19
C GLY A 444 36.33 -1.39 2.95
N ALA A 445 36.99 -0.73 1.99
CA ALA A 445 37.42 -1.35 0.75
C ALA A 445 38.59 -2.34 0.95
N ILE A 446 39.61 -1.97 1.72
CA ILE A 446 40.73 -2.85 2.09
C ILE A 446 40.24 -3.98 3.01
N GLY A 447 39.29 -3.73 3.91
CA GLY A 447 38.63 -4.78 4.68
C GLY A 447 37.96 -5.81 3.78
N THR A 448 37.14 -5.36 2.83
CA THR A 448 36.51 -6.25 1.84
C THR A 448 37.56 -7.02 1.04
N LEU A 449 38.61 -6.35 0.58
CA LEU A 449 39.71 -6.98 -0.15
C LEU A 449 40.40 -8.05 0.70
N THR A 450 40.66 -7.76 1.97
CA THR A 450 41.28 -8.72 2.91
C THR A 450 40.43 -9.97 3.05
N SER A 451 39.11 -9.81 3.18
CA SER A 451 38.17 -10.94 3.20
C SER A 451 38.15 -11.73 1.88
N LEU A 452 38.20 -11.05 0.74
CA LEU A 452 38.28 -11.68 -0.58
C LEU A 452 39.54 -12.55 -0.72
N TYR A 453 40.70 -12.03 -0.32
CA TYR A 453 41.97 -12.77 -0.33
C TYR A 453 41.96 -13.92 0.68
N TRP A 454 41.46 -13.70 1.90
CA TRP A 454 41.35 -14.76 2.90
C TRP A 454 40.45 -15.91 2.43
N SER A 455 39.40 -15.60 1.67
CA SER A 455 38.46 -16.59 1.14
C SER A 455 38.97 -17.34 -0.09
N ASN A 456 39.74 -16.69 -0.97
CA ASN A 456 40.26 -17.33 -2.19
C ASN A 456 41.64 -17.98 -2.02
N LEU A 457 42.51 -17.45 -1.15
CA LEU A 457 43.89 -17.94 -0.95
C LEU A 457 44.12 -18.52 0.45
N GLY A 458 43.32 -18.12 1.44
CA GLY A 458 43.45 -18.54 2.83
C GLY A 458 42.54 -19.71 3.20
N ARG A 459 42.03 -19.69 4.44
CA ARG A 459 41.09 -20.69 4.98
C ARG A 459 39.65 -20.20 5.04
N GLY A 460 39.34 -19.08 4.38
CA GLY A 460 37.98 -18.54 4.33
C GLY A 460 37.06 -19.34 3.42
N SER A 461 35.75 -19.11 3.55
CA SER A 461 34.75 -19.74 2.68
C SER A 461 34.42 -18.84 1.51
N ILE A 462 34.60 -19.34 0.28
CA ILE A 462 34.26 -18.56 -0.93
C ILE A 462 32.76 -18.27 -1.08
N LEU A 463 31.91 -19.07 -0.42
CA LEU A 463 30.45 -18.90 -0.42
C LEU A 463 29.95 -18.04 0.76
N ALA A 464 30.85 -17.63 1.67
CA ALA A 464 30.48 -16.67 2.69
C ALA A 464 30.09 -15.35 2.04
N HIS A 465 29.09 -14.70 2.62
CA HIS A 465 28.73 -13.34 2.24
C HIS A 465 29.15 -12.39 3.35
N SER A 466 29.64 -11.23 2.96
CA SER A 466 30.05 -10.18 3.87
C SER A 466 29.40 -8.87 3.49
N MET A 467 28.96 -8.13 4.49
CA MET A 467 28.38 -6.80 4.37
C MET A 467 28.39 -6.07 5.70
N GLY A 468 28.41 -4.75 5.64
CA GLY A 468 28.29 -3.88 6.80
C GLY A 468 29.46 -2.92 6.93
N ALA A 469 29.19 -1.82 7.62
CA ALA A 469 30.16 -0.75 7.87
C ALA A 469 31.31 -1.13 8.82
N SER A 470 31.33 -2.35 9.37
CA SER A 470 32.20 -2.73 10.48
C SER A 470 33.68 -2.56 10.14
N ALA A 471 34.15 -3.01 8.98
CA ALA A 471 35.55 -2.80 8.57
C ALA A 471 35.94 -1.31 8.55
N ALA A 472 35.06 -0.44 8.03
CA ALA A 472 35.28 0.99 8.02
C ALA A 472 35.28 1.58 9.44
N VAL A 473 34.33 1.16 10.28
CA VAL A 473 34.21 1.59 11.69
C VAL A 473 35.45 1.17 12.50
N TYR A 474 35.90 -0.08 12.39
CA TYR A 474 37.12 -0.56 13.05
C TYR A 474 38.35 0.23 12.59
N GLY A 475 38.43 0.59 11.31
CA GLY A 475 39.48 1.48 10.79
C GLY A 475 39.45 2.88 11.40
N ILE A 476 38.27 3.48 11.52
CA ILE A 476 38.10 4.81 12.15
C ILE A 476 38.41 4.76 13.65
N VAL A 477 37.99 3.71 14.36
CA VAL A 477 38.33 3.50 15.77
C VAL A 477 39.84 3.33 15.94
N ALA A 478 40.48 2.52 15.10
CA ALA A 478 41.94 2.34 15.14
C ALA A 478 42.69 3.64 14.85
N LEU A 479 42.24 4.42 13.86
CA LEU A 479 42.80 5.72 13.53
C LEU A 479 42.70 6.69 14.72
N TYR A 480 41.51 6.81 15.31
CA TYR A 480 41.27 7.67 16.46
C TYR A 480 42.12 7.28 17.67
N LEU A 481 42.09 6.02 18.10
CA LEU A 481 42.84 5.54 19.27
C LEU A 481 44.36 5.63 19.06
N SER A 482 44.81 5.60 17.80
CA SER A 482 46.22 5.75 17.44
C SER A 482 46.70 7.20 17.45
N LEU A 483 45.82 8.18 17.28
CA LEU A 483 46.19 9.59 17.21
C LEU A 483 45.76 10.43 18.42
N THR A 484 44.76 9.98 19.19
CA THR A 484 44.26 10.73 20.33
C THR A 484 45.20 10.61 21.53
N ASP A 485 45.48 11.75 22.14
CA ASP A 485 46.17 11.88 23.43
C ASP A 485 45.18 12.18 24.58
N ARG A 486 43.88 12.26 24.26
CA ARG A 486 42.84 12.58 25.23
C ARG A 486 42.41 11.32 26.00
N GLU A 487 42.30 11.47 27.32
CA GLU A 487 42.06 10.36 28.25
C GLU A 487 40.63 10.34 28.80
N ARG A 488 39.78 11.31 28.45
CA ARG A 488 38.37 11.35 28.88
C ARG A 488 37.44 11.61 27.70
N VAL A 489 36.35 10.85 27.62
CA VAL A 489 35.23 11.09 26.68
C VAL A 489 33.98 11.37 27.48
N GLN A 490 33.29 12.46 27.19
CA GLN A 490 31.94 12.69 27.69
C GLN A 490 30.94 11.93 26.85
N ILE A 491 30.03 11.23 27.51
CA ILE A 491 28.99 10.47 26.84
C ILE A 491 27.90 11.44 26.36
N PRO A 492 27.58 11.48 25.06
CA PRO A 492 26.50 12.32 24.59
C PRO A 492 25.18 11.89 25.26
N PHE A 493 24.31 12.88 25.54
CA PHE A 493 23.01 12.72 26.21
C PHE A 493 23.00 12.48 27.73
N VAL A 494 24.16 12.34 28.38
CA VAL A 494 24.25 12.30 29.85
C VAL A 494 25.09 13.48 30.32
N LYS A 495 24.43 14.44 30.98
CA LYS A 495 25.08 15.66 31.47
C LYS A 495 26.14 15.29 32.53
N ASP A 496 27.33 15.86 32.40
CA ASP A 496 28.43 15.80 33.37
C ASP A 496 29.05 14.40 33.61
N MET A 497 28.80 13.44 32.71
CA MET A 497 29.41 12.09 32.79
C MET A 497 30.58 11.95 31.82
N SER A 498 31.80 12.13 32.33
CA SER A 498 33.05 11.84 31.62
C SER A 498 33.60 10.46 32.01
N VAL A 499 33.84 9.61 31.02
CA VAL A 499 34.51 8.32 31.23
C VAL A 499 35.98 8.45 30.88
N GLY A 500 36.83 8.18 31.87
CA GLY A 500 38.27 8.04 31.67
C GLY A 500 38.59 6.75 30.91
N PHE A 501 39.42 6.83 29.88
CA PHE A 501 39.90 5.67 29.15
C PHE A 501 41.35 5.87 28.70
N TYR A 502 42.09 4.78 28.56
CA TYR A 502 43.45 4.78 28.03
C TYR A 502 43.40 4.38 26.55
N PRO A 503 43.60 5.29 25.59
CA PRO A 503 43.34 5.02 24.18
C PRO A 503 44.16 3.86 23.62
N LYS A 504 45.45 3.79 23.96
CA LYS A 504 46.35 2.71 23.51
C LYS A 504 45.97 1.36 24.10
N CYS A 505 45.61 1.32 25.39
CA CYS A 505 45.14 0.09 26.03
C CYS A 505 43.82 -0.38 25.42
N LEU A 506 42.90 0.55 25.12
CA LEU A 506 41.64 0.22 24.45
C LEU A 506 41.87 -0.33 23.04
N LEU A 507 42.82 0.24 22.27
CA LEU A 507 43.19 -0.27 20.96
C LEU A 507 43.73 -1.71 21.05
N VAL A 508 44.65 -1.96 21.99
CA VAL A 508 45.17 -3.31 22.25
C VAL A 508 44.04 -4.26 22.65
N ALA A 509 43.10 -3.82 23.48
CA ALA A 509 41.95 -4.61 23.89
C ALA A 509 41.02 -4.94 22.70
N VAL A 510 40.76 -3.98 21.81
CA VAL A 510 39.96 -4.20 20.58
C VAL A 510 40.64 -5.23 19.68
N VAL A 511 41.95 -5.09 19.43
CA VAL A 511 42.72 -6.04 18.61
C VAL A 511 42.74 -7.43 19.27
N ALA A 512 42.96 -7.50 20.59
CA ALA A 512 42.97 -8.76 21.32
C ALA A 512 41.60 -9.45 21.32
N ALA A 513 40.51 -8.69 21.48
CA ALA A 513 39.15 -9.21 21.40
C ALA A 513 38.85 -9.75 20.00
N GLU A 514 39.30 -9.07 18.94
CA GLU A 514 39.13 -9.53 17.57
C GLU A 514 39.91 -10.82 17.31
N CYS A 515 41.17 -10.90 17.73
CA CYS A 515 41.98 -12.12 17.69
C CYS A 515 41.34 -13.28 18.45
N TRP A 516 40.80 -13.02 19.64
CA TRP A 516 40.13 -14.00 20.46
C TRP A 516 38.85 -14.53 19.79
N ASN A 517 38.03 -13.64 19.24
CA ASN A 517 36.81 -14.00 18.54
C ASN A 517 37.10 -14.80 17.26
N ALA A 518 38.10 -14.38 16.48
CA ALA A 518 38.55 -15.10 15.30
C ALA A 518 39.04 -16.52 15.63
N ARG A 519 39.76 -16.69 16.75
CA ARG A 519 40.26 -18.00 17.19
C ARG A 519 39.16 -18.95 17.67
N ARG A 520 38.07 -18.41 18.25
CA ARG A 520 36.90 -19.19 18.68
C ARG A 520 35.97 -19.61 17.54
N GLY A 521 36.21 -19.14 16.32
CA GLY A 521 35.42 -19.52 15.15
C GLY A 521 33.94 -19.16 15.28
N ARG A 522 33.61 -18.07 16.00
CA ARG A 522 32.23 -17.60 16.12
C ARG A 522 31.68 -17.29 14.73
N GLN A 523 30.77 -18.13 14.26
CA GLN A 523 30.15 -17.98 12.96
C GLN A 523 29.22 -16.76 13.00
N GLY A 524 29.48 -15.76 12.15
CA GLY A 524 28.63 -14.57 12.02
C GLY A 524 29.36 -13.26 11.76
N ALA A 525 30.67 -13.17 12.03
CA ALA A 525 31.48 -11.97 11.77
C ALA A 525 32.63 -12.26 10.80
N ASP A 526 32.79 -11.40 9.80
CA ASP A 526 33.91 -11.46 8.85
C ASP A 526 35.17 -10.83 9.48
N HIS A 527 35.84 -11.61 10.32
CA HIS A 527 37.05 -11.19 11.04
C HIS A 527 38.17 -10.72 10.10
N ALA A 528 38.30 -11.32 8.91
CA ALA A 528 39.31 -10.91 7.94
C ALA A 528 39.08 -9.47 7.49
N SER A 529 37.81 -9.08 7.28
CA SER A 529 37.48 -7.69 6.95
C SER A 529 37.81 -6.71 8.07
N HIS A 530 37.59 -7.09 9.33
CA HIS A 530 37.91 -6.25 10.48
C HIS A 530 39.41 -6.02 10.61
N PHE A 531 40.23 -7.05 10.40
CA PHE A 531 41.70 -6.90 10.39
C PHE A 531 42.18 -5.99 9.27
N GLY A 532 41.61 -6.09 8.06
CA GLY A 532 41.93 -5.18 6.96
C GLY A 532 41.55 -3.72 7.28
N GLY A 533 40.40 -3.52 7.92
CA GLY A 533 39.97 -2.20 8.41
C GLY A 533 40.91 -1.62 9.46
N LEU A 534 41.21 -2.39 10.52
CA LEU A 534 42.17 -2.04 11.57
C LEU A 534 43.54 -1.66 10.99
N PHE A 535 44.09 -2.51 10.11
CA PHE A 535 45.36 -2.26 9.44
C PHE A 535 45.37 -0.94 8.67
N THR A 536 44.27 -0.63 7.97
CA THR A 536 44.14 0.63 7.23
C THR A 536 44.17 1.83 8.18
N GLY A 537 43.39 1.79 9.26
CA GLY A 537 43.36 2.86 10.27
C GLY A 537 44.73 3.11 10.92
N LEU A 538 45.43 2.04 11.28
CA LEU A 538 46.79 2.11 11.83
C LEU A 538 47.80 2.67 10.83
N SER A 539 47.69 2.29 9.55
CA SER A 539 48.58 2.77 8.49
C SER A 539 48.39 4.27 8.23
N VAL A 540 47.14 4.74 8.19
CA VAL A 540 46.83 6.17 8.07
C VAL A 540 47.35 6.94 9.27
N ALA A 541 47.15 6.42 10.49
CA ALA A 541 47.67 7.05 11.71
C ALA A 541 49.20 7.15 11.69
N GLY A 542 49.90 6.06 11.33
CA GLY A 542 51.35 6.04 11.21
C GLY A 542 51.88 7.03 10.18
N TYR A 543 51.23 7.14 9.02
CA TYR A 543 51.56 8.14 8.00
C TYR A 543 51.40 9.58 8.52
N MET A 544 50.31 9.86 9.26
CA MET A 544 50.09 11.19 9.84
C MET A 544 51.13 11.52 10.91
N GLN A 545 51.45 10.57 11.78
CA GLN A 545 52.50 10.73 12.81
C GLN A 545 53.87 11.00 12.17
N TYR A 546 54.22 10.25 11.12
CA TYR A 546 55.45 10.45 10.36
C TYR A 546 55.55 11.87 9.77
N ASN A 547 54.44 12.42 9.28
CA ASN A 547 54.36 13.79 8.76
C ASN A 547 54.31 14.89 9.84
N GLY A 548 54.52 14.54 11.11
CA GLY A 548 54.60 15.48 12.22
C GLY A 548 53.24 15.91 12.77
N PHE A 549 52.21 15.05 12.72
CA PHE A 549 50.86 15.38 13.21
C PHE A 549 50.85 16.02 14.61
N HIS A 550 51.53 15.43 15.59
CA HIS A 550 51.58 15.98 16.96
C HIS A 550 52.35 17.31 17.04
N GLN A 551 53.42 17.47 16.25
CA GLN A 551 54.22 18.70 16.22
C GLN A 551 53.42 19.89 15.66
N ARG A 552 52.56 19.66 14.66
CA ARG A 552 51.67 20.69 14.10
C ARG A 552 50.53 21.08 15.05
N ARG A 553 50.17 20.22 16.00
CA ARG A 553 49.08 20.45 16.96
C ARG A 553 49.51 21.10 18.28
N MET A 554 50.74 20.83 18.74
CA MET A 554 51.34 21.49 19.93
C MET A 554 51.13 23.02 19.98
N PRO A 555 51.31 23.81 18.89
CA PRO A 555 51.06 25.25 18.94
C PRO A 555 49.58 25.63 19.05
N LEU A 556 48.64 24.79 18.63
CA LEU A 556 47.19 25.01 18.80
C LEU A 556 46.72 24.64 20.22
N GLY A 557 47.21 23.53 20.78
CA GLY A 557 46.88 23.10 22.16
C GLY A 557 47.36 24.10 23.23
N GLN A 558 48.51 24.75 23.03
CA GLN A 558 48.99 25.82 23.92
C GLN A 558 48.09 27.08 23.90
N VAL A 559 47.36 27.32 22.82
CA VAL A 559 46.39 28.41 22.71
C VAL A 559 45.09 28.04 23.44
N GLU A 560 44.66 26.78 23.35
CA GLU A 560 43.50 26.25 24.12
C GLU A 560 43.77 26.18 25.63
N GLN A 561 44.99 25.81 26.06
CA GLN A 561 45.42 25.86 27.48
C GLN A 561 45.34 27.27 28.06
N LYS A 562 45.64 28.31 27.25
CA LYS A 562 45.50 29.71 27.67
C LYS A 562 44.03 30.17 27.76
N ALA A 563 43.10 29.45 27.16
CA ALA A 563 41.67 29.75 27.16
C ALA A 563 40.88 29.05 28.29
N GLY A 564 41.53 28.26 29.16
CA GLY A 564 40.91 27.68 30.35
C GLY A 564 40.00 26.47 30.10
N VAL A 565 40.09 25.84 28.93
CA VAL A 565 39.35 24.61 28.60
C VAL A 565 40.15 23.39 29.09
N ASP A 566 39.50 22.49 29.85
CA ASP A 566 40.13 21.32 30.47
C ASP A 566 40.60 20.31 29.40
N GLU A 567 41.89 20.37 29.06
CA GLU A 567 42.55 19.82 27.85
C GLU A 567 42.34 18.31 27.61
N LYS A 568 42.01 17.56 28.67
CA LYS A 568 41.90 16.10 28.65
C LYS A 568 40.49 15.55 28.39
N THR A 569 39.47 16.41 28.31
CA THR A 569 38.06 15.99 28.26
C THR A 569 37.43 16.30 26.89
N LEU A 570 37.03 15.27 26.14
CA LEU A 570 36.25 15.40 24.90
C LEU A 570 34.76 15.51 25.21
N ASP A 571 34.13 16.66 24.98
CA ASP A 571 32.68 16.79 25.09
C ASP A 571 31.96 16.49 23.77
N VAL A 572 31.43 15.28 23.61
CA VAL A 572 30.65 14.88 22.42
C VAL A 572 29.23 15.46 22.46
N GLY A 573 28.73 15.81 23.66
CA GLY A 573 27.38 16.33 23.88
C GLY A 573 27.25 17.84 23.66
N ALA A 574 28.27 18.62 24.00
CA ALA A 574 28.30 20.07 23.74
C ALA A 574 28.37 20.40 22.24
N ILE A 575 29.05 19.60 21.42
CA ILE A 575 29.08 19.76 19.95
C ILE A 575 27.67 19.75 19.35
N VAL A 576 26.77 18.93 19.90
CA VAL A 576 25.36 18.83 19.44
C VAL A 576 24.45 19.87 20.12
N LYS A 577 24.81 20.37 21.31
CA LYS A 577 23.99 21.29 22.12
C LYS A 577 24.30 22.77 21.88
N GLU A 578 25.54 23.14 21.59
CA GLU A 578 25.86 24.51 21.14
C GLU A 578 25.21 24.80 19.78
N GLU A 579 25.10 23.79 18.90
CA GLU A 579 24.38 23.86 17.62
C GLU A 579 22.86 24.17 17.78
N TYR A 580 22.25 23.88 18.93
CA TYR A 580 20.82 24.18 19.19
C TYR A 580 20.58 25.50 19.93
N LYS A 581 21.64 26.16 20.42
CA LYS A 581 21.53 27.46 21.12
C LYS A 581 21.79 28.66 20.21
N GLU A 582 22.39 28.44 19.05
CA GLU A 582 22.61 29.48 18.02
C GLU A 582 21.55 29.48 16.89
N VAL A 583 20.54 28.59 16.97
CA VAL A 583 19.29 28.63 16.20
C VAL A 583 18.20 29.26 17.06
#